data_AF-A0A7R9P003-F1
#
_entry.id   AF-A0A7R9P003-F1
#
_cell.length_a   1.000
_cell.length_b   1.000
_cell.length_c   1.000
_cell.angle_alpha   90.00
_cell.angle_beta   90.00
_cell.angle_gamma   90.00
#
_symmetry.space_group_name_H-M   'P 1'
#
loop_
_entity.id
_entity.type
_entity.pdbx_description
1 polymer ?
#
loop_
_entity_poly.entity_id
_entity_poly.type
_entity_poly.pdbx_seq_one_letter_code
_entity_poly.pdbx_strand_id
1 'polypeptide(L)'
;MSLFKVRDLWSTQCGVDETFDPSCLCLANIGGHSNKIIVGSHDGFLRVFQPSLDNTVGGALSGYKAADLLIELHLQDPILQVAAGKLVSGSQMVQLCVLHPRSVAVYSLVTKSGAAEHGDQNRLVLAYEHHLRRSSFCMVLGPFGGAHGRDFICVQSLDGTLSFFEQETFAFTRFLPGFLLPGILVFLSRTDSFITTASNYNVESYRGATRF
;
A
#
# COMPACT_ATOMS: atom_id res chain seq x y z
N MET A 1 -17.60 9.87 34.15
CA MET A 1 -17.70 10.71 32.92
C MET A 1 -16.34 10.63 32.22
N SER A 2 -16.28 10.06 31.01
CA SER A 2 -15.02 10.00 30.24
C SER A 2 -14.61 11.41 29.80
N LEU A 3 -13.33 11.76 29.97
CA LEU A 3 -12.74 13.02 29.52
C LEU A 3 -12.65 13.09 27.98
N PHE A 4 -12.59 11.93 27.32
CA PHE A 4 -12.46 11.81 25.87
C PHE A 4 -13.77 11.29 25.27
N LYS A 5 -14.31 12.01 24.29
CA LYS A 5 -15.37 11.56 23.41
C LYS A 5 -14.83 11.55 21.98
N VAL A 6 -14.81 10.37 21.36
CA VAL A 6 -14.60 10.26 19.91
C VAL A 6 -15.85 10.82 19.25
N ARG A 7 -15.67 11.73 18.30
CA ARG A 7 -16.75 12.28 17.47
C ARG A 7 -16.55 11.75 16.07
N ASP A 8 -17.60 11.17 15.52
CA ASP A 8 -17.58 10.71 14.14
C ASP A 8 -17.47 11.92 13.21
N LEU A 9 -16.42 11.93 12.40
CA LEU A 9 -16.14 12.99 11.44
C LEU A 9 -16.56 12.59 10.02
N TRP A 10 -16.22 11.36 9.65
CA TRP A 10 -16.47 10.80 8.34
C TRP A 10 -16.48 9.28 8.47
N SER A 11 -17.43 8.62 7.81
CA SER A 11 -17.48 7.16 7.73
C SER A 11 -18.24 6.75 6.48
N THR A 12 -17.88 5.59 5.94
CA THR A 12 -18.56 4.96 4.82
C THR A 12 -18.42 3.44 4.94
N GLN A 13 -19.35 2.70 4.36
CA GLN A 13 -19.25 1.24 4.27
C GLN A 13 -18.55 0.86 2.96
N CYS A 14 -17.49 0.07 3.06
CA CYS A 14 -16.80 -0.47 1.88
C CYS A 14 -17.47 -1.78 1.47
N GLY A 15 -18.18 -1.76 0.34
CA GLY A 15 -18.73 -2.98 -0.24
C GLY A 15 -19.88 -3.63 0.50
N VAL A 16 -20.25 -4.83 0.03
CA VAL A 16 -21.21 -5.74 0.68
C VAL A 16 -20.52 -7.07 0.86
N ASP A 17 -20.47 -7.57 2.10
CA ASP A 17 -19.82 -8.83 2.47
C ASP A 17 -18.33 -8.95 2.06
N GLU A 18 -17.69 -7.81 1.81
CA GLU A 18 -16.24 -7.77 1.52
C GLU A 18 -15.42 -8.05 2.78
N THR A 19 -14.27 -8.71 2.60
CA THR A 19 -13.36 -9.03 3.70
C THR A 19 -12.06 -8.23 3.65
N PHE A 20 -11.54 -7.91 4.84
CA PHE A 20 -10.39 -7.03 5.04
C PHE A 20 -9.53 -7.53 6.21
N ASP A 21 -8.26 -7.18 6.17
CA ASP A 21 -7.31 -7.33 7.27
C ASP A 21 -6.58 -6.00 7.55
N PRO A 22 -5.64 -5.92 8.51
CA PRO A 22 -4.90 -4.69 8.78
C PRO A 22 -4.07 -4.14 7.61
N SER A 23 -3.66 -4.99 6.67
CA SER A 23 -2.83 -4.65 5.51
C SER A 23 -3.63 -4.05 4.35
N CYS A 24 -4.96 -4.15 4.42
CA CYS A 24 -5.91 -3.60 3.45
C CYS A 24 -6.04 -2.06 3.49
N LEU A 25 -5.46 -1.36 4.47
CA LEU A 25 -5.60 0.09 4.65
C LEU A 25 -4.25 0.82 4.53
N CYS A 26 -4.20 1.84 3.69
CA CYS A 26 -3.04 2.71 3.54
C CYS A 26 -3.45 4.19 3.51
N LEU A 27 -2.67 5.05 4.18
CA LEU A 27 -2.78 6.50 4.09
C LEU A 27 -1.57 7.04 3.34
N ALA A 28 -1.80 7.69 2.19
CA ALA A 28 -0.69 8.22 1.39
C ALA A 28 -1.10 9.43 0.54
N ASN A 29 -0.15 10.34 0.33
CA ASN A 29 -0.30 11.46 -0.61
C ASN A 29 0.02 11.03 -2.05
N ILE A 30 -0.78 10.11 -2.59
CA ILE A 30 -0.72 9.77 -4.02
C ILE A 30 -1.33 10.94 -4.82
N GLY A 31 -0.64 11.38 -5.88
CA GLY A 31 -1.04 12.52 -6.72
C GLY A 31 -0.67 13.92 -6.21
N GLY A 32 -0.03 14.05 -5.03
CA GLY A 32 0.67 15.29 -4.63
C GLY A 32 -0.16 16.43 -4.03
N HIS A 33 -1.46 16.23 -3.76
CA HIS A 33 -2.33 17.27 -3.19
C HIS A 33 -2.52 17.14 -1.67
N SER A 34 -2.86 15.93 -1.22
CA SER A 34 -3.23 15.62 0.16
C SER A 34 -3.24 14.11 0.38
N ASN A 35 -3.15 13.68 1.64
CA ASN A 35 -3.28 12.28 2.01
C ASN A 35 -4.66 11.75 1.62
N LYS A 36 -4.68 10.56 1.01
CA LYS A 36 -5.88 9.83 0.63
C LYS A 36 -5.97 8.55 1.45
N ILE A 37 -7.19 8.12 1.70
CA ILE A 37 -7.50 6.84 2.33
C ILE A 37 -7.60 5.81 1.22
N ILE A 38 -6.73 4.80 1.25
CA ILE A 38 -6.68 3.75 0.25
C ILE A 38 -7.08 2.45 0.93
N VAL A 39 -8.08 1.78 0.37
CA VAL A 39 -8.61 0.50 0.88
C VAL A 39 -8.59 -0.52 -0.24
N GLY A 40 -7.99 -1.69 -0.01
CA GLY A 40 -8.05 -2.83 -0.92
C GLY A 40 -8.68 -4.03 -0.24
N SER A 41 -9.73 -4.62 -0.79
CA SER A 41 -10.39 -5.81 -0.22
C SER A 41 -9.84 -7.11 -0.78
N HIS A 42 -10.06 -8.21 -0.04
CA HIS A 42 -9.73 -9.55 -0.52
C HIS A 42 -10.62 -10.02 -1.68
N ASP A 43 -11.70 -9.30 -1.98
CA ASP A 43 -12.53 -9.52 -3.18
C ASP A 43 -12.02 -8.77 -4.41
N GLY A 44 -10.89 -8.05 -4.28
CA GLY A 44 -10.24 -7.36 -5.40
C GLY A 44 -10.69 -5.91 -5.60
N PHE A 45 -11.56 -5.36 -4.76
CA PHE A 45 -11.97 -3.96 -4.87
C PHE A 45 -10.92 -3.02 -4.27
N LEU A 46 -10.40 -2.11 -5.08
CA LEU A 46 -9.52 -1.03 -4.70
C LEU A 46 -10.29 0.29 -4.69
N ARG A 47 -10.29 0.96 -3.54
CA ARG A 47 -10.96 2.24 -3.33
C ARG A 47 -9.98 3.30 -2.85
N VAL A 48 -10.09 4.51 -3.40
CA VAL A 48 -9.32 5.68 -2.96
C VAL A 48 -10.29 6.78 -2.59
N PHE A 49 -10.28 7.18 -1.31
CA PHE A 49 -11.11 8.26 -0.80
C PHE A 49 -10.28 9.51 -0.47
N GLN A 50 -10.89 10.66 -0.69
CA GLN A 50 -10.43 11.95 -0.23
C GLN A 50 -11.61 12.66 0.47
N PRO A 51 -11.77 12.47 1.79
CA PRO A 51 -12.83 13.12 2.55
C PRO A 51 -12.79 14.64 2.40
N SER A 52 -13.88 15.25 1.94
CA SER A 52 -14.03 16.70 1.85
C SER A 52 -14.58 17.27 3.15
N LEU A 53 -13.80 18.09 3.85
CA LEU A 53 -14.24 18.77 5.08
C LEU A 53 -15.01 20.07 4.80
N ASP A 54 -15.19 20.45 3.53
CA ASP A 54 -15.60 21.79 3.12
C ASP A 54 -17.08 22.15 3.33
N ASN A 55 -17.95 21.24 3.81
CA ASN A 55 -19.34 21.59 4.10
C ASN A 55 -19.61 21.69 5.60
N THR A 56 -19.11 22.75 6.22
CA THR A 56 -19.60 23.22 7.53
C THR A 56 -20.74 24.23 7.32
N VAL A 57 -21.83 23.83 6.67
CA VAL A 57 -23.06 24.65 6.70
C VAL A 57 -23.72 24.42 8.07
N GLY A 58 -23.56 25.37 9.00
CA GLY A 58 -24.28 25.37 10.28
C GLY A 58 -23.63 24.57 11.42
N GLY A 59 -22.34 24.24 11.34
CA GLY A 59 -21.60 23.59 12.45
C GLY A 59 -21.84 22.09 12.62
N ALA A 60 -22.60 21.46 11.71
CA ALA A 60 -22.72 20.00 11.61
C ALA A 60 -21.67 19.46 10.62
N LEU A 61 -20.99 18.38 11.01
CA LEU A 61 -20.03 17.67 10.17
C LEU A 61 -20.79 17.00 9.02
N SER A 62 -20.48 17.33 7.76
CA SER A 62 -21.06 16.60 6.63
C SER A 62 -20.38 15.24 6.55
N GLY A 63 -21.16 14.17 6.73
CA GLY A 63 -20.68 12.79 6.53
C GLY A 63 -20.26 12.52 5.08
N TYR A 64 -20.12 11.23 4.74
CA TYR A 64 -19.69 10.78 3.42
C TYR A 64 -20.50 11.39 2.26
N LYS A 65 -19.78 11.81 1.21
CA LYS A 65 -20.33 12.23 -0.08
C LYS A 65 -19.78 11.34 -1.19
N ALA A 66 -20.56 11.14 -2.24
CA ALA A 66 -20.09 10.38 -3.41
C ALA A 66 -18.81 10.96 -4.04
N ALA A 67 -18.63 12.29 -3.98
CA ALA A 67 -17.40 12.96 -4.46
C ALA A 67 -16.15 12.66 -3.61
N ASP A 68 -16.32 12.14 -2.38
CA ASP A 68 -15.19 11.73 -1.56
C ASP A 68 -14.55 10.43 -2.10
N LEU A 69 -15.26 9.63 -2.90
CA LEU A 69 -14.73 8.43 -3.55
C LEU A 69 -14.10 8.82 -4.91
N LEU A 70 -12.78 8.84 -4.97
CA LEU A 70 -12.03 9.25 -6.16
C LEU A 70 -11.84 8.13 -7.17
N ILE A 71 -11.63 6.91 -6.67
CA ILE A 71 -11.40 5.71 -7.48
C ILE A 71 -12.16 4.56 -6.82
N GLU A 72 -12.88 3.81 -7.64
CA GLU A 72 -13.33 2.45 -7.33
C GLU A 72 -12.99 1.57 -8.54
N LEU A 73 -12.20 0.53 -8.30
CA LEU A 73 -11.74 -0.38 -9.33
C LEU A 73 -11.83 -1.81 -8.82
N HIS A 74 -12.44 -2.70 -9.60
CA HIS A 74 -12.38 -4.13 -9.33
C HIS A 74 -11.20 -4.74 -10.08
N LEU A 75 -10.15 -5.09 -9.34
CA LEU A 75 -9.02 -5.86 -9.83
C LEU A 75 -9.42 -7.35 -9.86
N GLN A 76 -8.85 -8.11 -10.80
CA GLN A 76 -9.26 -9.51 -11.02
C GLN A 76 -8.87 -10.45 -9.86
N ASP A 77 -7.88 -10.07 -9.06
CA ASP A 77 -7.31 -10.88 -7.98
C ASP A 77 -7.51 -10.22 -6.61
N PRO A 78 -7.59 -11.03 -5.53
CA PRO A 78 -7.61 -10.54 -4.15
C PRO A 78 -6.48 -9.54 -3.85
N ILE A 79 -6.78 -8.50 -3.08
CA ILE A 79 -5.76 -7.57 -2.58
C ILE A 79 -5.35 -8.03 -1.18
N LEU A 80 -4.09 -8.44 -1.04
CA LEU A 80 -3.52 -8.87 0.24
C LEU A 80 -2.95 -7.71 1.04
N GLN A 81 -2.41 -6.70 0.36
CA GLN A 81 -1.85 -5.52 1.00
C GLN A 81 -1.82 -4.33 0.04
N VAL A 82 -2.07 -3.15 0.58
CA VAL A 82 -1.84 -1.86 -0.11
C VAL A 82 -0.73 -1.08 0.61
N ALA A 83 0.15 -0.47 -0.15
CA ALA A 83 1.21 0.40 0.38
C ALA A 83 1.53 1.51 -0.62
N ALA A 84 2.29 2.52 -0.20
CA ALA A 84 2.67 3.62 -1.09
C ALA A 84 4.12 4.03 -0.86
N GLY A 85 4.81 4.40 -1.94
CA GLY A 85 6.22 4.79 -1.91
C GLY A 85 6.70 5.36 -3.25
N LYS A 86 7.99 5.73 -3.34
CA LYS A 86 8.65 6.20 -4.57
C LYS A 86 9.16 5.02 -5.39
N LEU A 87 8.27 4.38 -6.12
CA LEU A 87 8.46 3.05 -6.70
C LEU A 87 8.78 3.06 -8.20
N VAL A 88 8.78 4.22 -8.86
CA VAL A 88 9.07 4.34 -10.29
C VAL A 88 10.41 5.03 -10.52
N SER A 89 11.27 4.43 -11.35
CA SER A 89 12.59 4.97 -11.69
C SER A 89 12.50 6.37 -12.28
N GLY A 90 13.31 7.30 -11.77
CA GLY A 90 13.35 8.70 -12.25
C GLY A 90 12.18 9.58 -11.81
N SER A 91 11.19 9.04 -11.09
CA SER A 91 10.07 9.81 -10.52
C SER A 91 10.29 10.08 -9.03
N GLN A 92 9.87 11.26 -8.56
CA GLN A 92 9.81 11.58 -7.13
C GLN A 92 8.38 11.54 -6.57
N MET A 93 7.40 11.24 -7.43
CA MET A 93 6.02 11.09 -7.04
C MET A 93 5.84 9.80 -6.24
N VAL A 94 4.86 9.79 -5.34
CA VAL A 94 4.45 8.59 -4.61
C VAL A 94 3.49 7.79 -5.48
N GLN A 95 3.77 6.50 -5.66
CA GLN A 95 2.91 5.53 -6.32
C GLN A 95 2.20 4.65 -5.31
N LEU A 96 1.09 4.06 -5.74
CA LEU A 96 0.38 3.02 -5.03
C LEU A 96 0.96 1.66 -5.43
N CYS A 97 1.24 0.81 -4.45
CA CYS A 97 1.64 -0.58 -4.62
C CYS A 97 0.52 -1.49 -4.11
N VAL A 98 0.15 -2.48 -4.91
CA VAL A 98 -0.89 -3.46 -4.59
C VAL A 98 -0.27 -4.85 -4.66
N LEU A 99 -0.36 -5.59 -3.56
CA LEU A 99 0.08 -6.97 -3.50
C LEU A 99 -1.10 -7.92 -3.73
N HIS A 100 -0.97 -8.77 -4.73
CA HIS A 100 -1.86 -9.89 -5.02
C HIS A 100 -1.17 -11.20 -4.65
N PRO A 101 -1.90 -12.34 -4.59
CA PRO A 101 -1.30 -13.65 -4.28
C PRO A 101 -0.15 -14.02 -5.22
N ARG A 102 -0.21 -13.63 -6.49
CA ARG A 102 0.75 -14.03 -7.54
C ARG A 102 1.38 -12.85 -8.29
N SER A 103 1.14 -11.63 -7.87
CA SER A 103 1.78 -10.44 -8.46
C SER A 103 1.93 -9.31 -7.46
N VAL A 104 2.82 -8.37 -7.77
CA VAL A 104 2.85 -7.05 -7.13
C VAL A 104 2.83 -5.98 -8.22
N ALA A 105 1.83 -5.12 -8.17
CA ALA A 105 1.53 -4.12 -9.19
C ALA A 105 1.71 -2.71 -8.63
N VAL A 106 2.28 -1.82 -9.45
CA VAL A 106 2.55 -0.43 -9.08
C VAL A 106 1.73 0.49 -9.99
N TYR A 107 0.92 1.34 -9.38
CA TYR A 107 0.00 2.25 -10.05
C TYR A 107 0.35 3.72 -9.75
N SER A 108 0.24 4.55 -10.78
CA SER A 108 0.29 6.01 -10.64
C SER A 108 -1.12 6.58 -10.72
N LEU A 109 -1.48 7.40 -9.73
CA LEU A 109 -2.71 8.20 -9.80
C LEU A 109 -2.47 9.39 -10.74
N VAL A 110 -3.29 9.48 -11.79
CA VAL A 110 -3.27 10.59 -12.74
C VAL A 110 -4.61 11.30 -12.70
N THR A 111 -4.58 12.60 -12.43
CA THR A 111 -5.75 13.48 -12.50
C THR A 111 -5.74 14.19 -13.85
N LYS A 112 -6.80 14.02 -14.63
CA LYS A 112 -7.06 14.83 -15.83
C LYS A 112 -8.05 15.92 -15.44
N SER A 113 -7.62 17.18 -15.54
CA SER A 113 -8.51 18.32 -15.31
C SER A 113 -9.63 18.32 -16.33
N GLY A 114 -10.87 18.38 -15.85
CA GLY A 114 -12.06 18.39 -16.70
C GLY A 114 -12.29 19.75 -17.36
N ALA A 115 -12.82 19.75 -18.58
CA ALA A 115 -13.36 20.97 -19.18
C ALA A 115 -14.74 21.27 -18.55
N ALA A 116 -14.77 22.25 -17.64
CA ALA A 116 -15.89 23.02 -17.07
C ALA A 116 -17.20 22.34 -16.60
N GLU A 117 -17.61 21.17 -17.08
CA GLU A 117 -18.92 20.56 -16.78
C GLU A 117 -18.87 19.15 -16.15
N HIS A 118 -17.74 18.42 -16.24
CA HIS A 118 -17.67 17.01 -15.79
C HIS A 118 -16.68 16.75 -14.63
N GLY A 119 -16.14 17.79 -14.00
CA GLY A 119 -15.20 17.66 -12.88
C GLY A 119 -13.86 17.01 -13.25
N ASP A 120 -12.95 16.94 -12.27
CA ASP A 120 -11.65 16.29 -12.45
C ASP A 120 -11.81 14.77 -12.51
N GLN A 121 -11.18 14.15 -13.52
CA GLN A 121 -11.21 12.69 -13.68
C GLN A 121 -9.92 12.07 -13.14
N ASN A 122 -10.05 11.31 -12.06
CA ASN A 122 -8.97 10.52 -11.50
C ASN A 122 -8.93 9.13 -12.14
N ARG A 123 -7.74 8.67 -12.49
CA ARG A 123 -7.52 7.28 -12.93
C ARG A 123 -6.24 6.71 -12.33
N LEU A 124 -6.25 5.42 -12.04
CA LEU A 124 -5.03 4.68 -11.76
C LEU A 124 -4.47 4.14 -13.07
N VAL A 125 -3.17 4.35 -13.28
CA VAL A 125 -2.44 3.85 -14.45
C VAL A 125 -1.40 2.86 -13.98
N LEU A 126 -1.46 1.62 -14.46
CA LEU A 126 -0.43 0.62 -14.18
C LEU A 126 0.91 1.11 -14.73
N ALA A 127 1.90 1.27 -13.86
CA ALA A 127 3.27 1.60 -14.23
C ALA A 127 4.03 0.33 -14.62
N TYR A 128 4.00 -0.67 -13.75
CA TYR A 128 4.54 -2.00 -14.00
C TYR A 128 3.94 -3.03 -13.03
N GLU A 129 4.12 -4.30 -13.37
CA GLU A 129 3.69 -5.44 -12.54
C GLU A 129 4.77 -6.52 -12.56
N HIS A 130 5.11 -7.03 -11.38
CA HIS A 130 5.97 -8.19 -11.22
C HIS A 130 5.14 -9.43 -10.96
N HIS A 131 5.28 -10.43 -11.82
CA HIS A 131 4.69 -11.74 -11.59
C HIS A 131 5.54 -12.54 -10.59
N LEU A 132 4.90 -13.02 -9.53
CA LEU A 132 5.55 -13.74 -8.45
C LEU A 132 5.55 -15.25 -8.74
N ARG A 133 6.71 -15.87 -8.58
CA ARG A 133 6.88 -17.33 -8.72
C ARG A 133 6.30 -18.11 -7.55
N ARG A 134 6.11 -17.45 -6.40
CA ARG A 134 5.62 -18.03 -5.14
C ARG A 134 4.42 -17.22 -4.66
N SER A 135 3.53 -17.85 -3.91
CA SER A 135 2.37 -17.16 -3.34
C SER A 135 2.83 -16.21 -2.25
N SER A 136 2.42 -14.95 -2.35
CA SER A 136 2.80 -13.89 -1.42
C SER A 136 2.06 -13.99 -0.08
N PHE A 137 2.68 -13.43 0.96
CA PHE A 137 2.08 -13.22 2.27
C PHE A 137 1.95 -11.72 2.54
N CYS A 138 3.06 -10.99 2.52
CA CYS A 138 3.10 -9.55 2.73
C CYS A 138 4.23 -8.91 1.92
N MET A 139 4.24 -7.58 1.88
CA MET A 139 5.30 -6.78 1.30
C MET A 139 5.78 -5.68 2.25
N VAL A 140 7.02 -5.27 2.04
CA VAL A 140 7.65 -4.13 2.72
C VAL A 140 8.24 -3.22 1.67
N LEU A 141 8.03 -1.92 1.83
CA LEU A 141 8.61 -0.89 0.99
C LEU A 141 9.71 -0.16 1.77
N GLY A 142 10.74 0.30 1.07
CA GLY A 142 11.68 1.25 1.65
C GLY A 142 12.97 1.44 0.87
N PRO A 143 13.82 2.38 1.32
CA PRO A 143 15.09 2.71 0.69
C PRO A 143 16.18 1.70 1.07
N PHE A 144 16.01 0.42 0.71
CA PHE A 144 16.97 -0.64 1.07
C PHE A 144 18.38 -0.29 0.56
N GLY A 145 19.40 -0.58 1.37
CA GLY A 145 20.79 -0.22 1.04
C GLY A 145 21.10 1.28 1.17
N GLY A 146 20.22 2.07 1.78
CA GLY A 146 20.42 3.52 1.94
C GLY A 146 20.12 4.35 0.69
N ALA A 147 19.27 3.85 -0.20
CA ALA A 147 18.91 4.54 -1.43
C ALA A 147 18.18 5.86 -1.17
N HIS A 148 18.70 6.98 -1.69
CA HIS A 148 18.03 8.27 -1.54
C HIS A 148 16.97 8.51 -2.62
N GLY A 149 15.78 8.94 -2.19
CA GLY A 149 14.72 9.41 -3.10
C GLY A 149 14.02 8.32 -3.91
N ARG A 150 14.16 7.05 -3.52
CA ARG A 150 13.51 5.89 -4.13
C ARG A 150 13.25 4.82 -3.09
N ASP A 151 12.17 4.08 -3.28
CA ASP A 151 11.80 2.93 -2.49
C ASP A 151 11.86 1.67 -3.35
N PHE A 152 12.21 0.56 -2.72
CA PHE A 152 12.25 -0.77 -3.31
C PHE A 152 11.20 -1.66 -2.63
N ILE A 153 10.90 -2.78 -3.28
CA ILE A 153 9.87 -3.71 -2.83
C ILE A 153 10.53 -4.99 -2.36
N CYS A 154 10.20 -5.44 -1.15
CA CYS A 154 10.50 -6.78 -0.67
C CYS A 154 9.17 -7.51 -0.45
N VAL A 155 8.97 -8.64 -1.12
CA VAL A 155 7.80 -9.50 -0.94
C VAL A 155 8.21 -10.75 -0.17
N GLN A 156 7.57 -11.00 0.96
CA GLN A 156 7.65 -12.27 1.66
C GLN A 156 6.57 -13.20 1.12
N SER A 157 6.98 -14.41 0.75
CA SER A 157 6.07 -15.48 0.33
C SER A 157 5.67 -16.38 1.50
N LEU A 158 4.61 -17.16 1.30
CA LEU A 158 4.09 -18.10 2.30
C LEU A 158 5.11 -19.17 2.74
N ASP A 159 6.11 -19.46 1.90
CA ASP A 159 7.18 -20.43 2.19
C ASP A 159 8.46 -19.80 2.77
N GLY A 160 8.43 -18.51 3.10
CA GLY A 160 9.55 -17.82 3.73
C GLY A 160 10.60 -17.29 2.77
N THR A 161 10.35 -17.35 1.46
CA THR A 161 11.21 -16.65 0.49
C THR A 161 10.92 -15.15 0.51
N LEU A 162 11.96 -14.34 0.70
CA LEU A 162 12.00 -12.90 0.44
C LEU A 162 12.42 -12.65 -1.01
N SER A 163 11.60 -11.92 -1.76
CA SER A 163 11.86 -11.52 -3.15
C SER A 163 12.06 -10.01 -3.21
N PHE A 164 13.19 -9.55 -3.73
CA PHE A 164 13.58 -8.14 -3.78
C PHE A 164 13.45 -7.60 -5.20
N PHE A 165 12.86 -6.42 -5.32
CA PHE A 165 12.66 -5.71 -6.58
C PHE A 165 13.18 -4.27 -6.46
N GLU A 166 14.11 -3.94 -7.32
CA GLU A 166 14.58 -2.58 -7.55
C GLU A 166 13.67 -1.91 -8.58
N GLN A 167 12.55 -1.38 -8.08
CA GLN A 167 11.51 -0.73 -8.89
C GLN A 167 11.02 -1.67 -10.01
N GLU A 168 11.24 -1.33 -11.27
CA GLU A 168 10.83 -2.12 -12.44
C GLU A 168 11.63 -3.43 -12.62
N THR A 169 12.69 -3.64 -11.84
CA THR A 169 13.62 -4.77 -12.04
C THR A 169 13.62 -5.73 -10.84
N PHE A 170 13.48 -7.03 -11.11
CA PHE A 170 13.74 -8.04 -10.09
C PHE A 170 15.23 -8.12 -9.77
N ALA A 171 15.58 -8.06 -8.48
CA ALA A 171 16.98 -8.11 -8.04
C ALA A 171 17.40 -9.55 -7.67
N PHE A 172 16.83 -10.11 -6.61
CA PHE A 172 17.17 -11.46 -6.13
C PHE A 172 16.14 -12.01 -5.13
N THR A 173 16.32 -13.28 -4.73
CA THR A 173 15.56 -13.92 -3.64
C THR A 173 16.46 -14.46 -2.54
N ARG A 174 15.96 -14.54 -1.31
CA ARG A 174 16.61 -15.23 -0.17
C ARG A 174 15.57 -15.95 0.66
N PHE A 175 15.93 -17.12 1.18
CA PHE A 175 15.09 -17.85 2.13
C PHE A 175 15.39 -17.40 3.56
N LEU A 176 14.35 -17.20 4.36
CA LEU A 176 14.51 -17.04 5.80
C LEU A 176 14.96 -18.37 6.42
N PRO A 177 16.03 -18.38 7.24
CA PRO A 177 16.47 -19.59 7.92
C PRO A 177 15.46 -20.00 9.00
N GLY A 178 15.34 -21.31 9.26
CA GLY A 178 14.46 -21.82 10.33
C GLY A 178 12.96 -21.51 10.14
N PHE A 179 12.53 -21.24 8.91
CA PHE A 179 11.17 -20.84 8.60
C PHE A 179 10.15 -21.98 8.77
N LEU A 180 8.97 -21.64 9.30
CA LEU A 180 7.82 -22.55 9.38
C LEU A 180 6.55 -21.85 8.90
N LEU A 181 6.21 -20.70 9.49
CA LEU A 181 5.09 -19.86 9.08
C LEU A 181 5.54 -18.41 8.87
N PRO A 182 4.90 -17.67 7.94
CA PRO A 182 5.25 -16.28 7.71
C PRO A 182 4.81 -15.41 8.88
N GLY A 183 5.77 -14.67 9.44
CA GLY A 183 5.53 -13.63 10.44
C GLY A 183 5.50 -12.24 9.81
N ILE A 184 5.15 -11.24 10.61
CA ILE A 184 5.22 -9.83 10.21
C ILE A 184 6.67 -9.50 9.80
N LEU A 185 6.83 -8.76 8.71
CA LEU A 185 8.12 -8.26 8.23
C LEU A 185 8.08 -6.73 8.21
N VAL A 186 9.11 -6.09 8.76
CA VAL A 186 9.28 -4.63 8.72
C VAL A 186 10.70 -4.28 8.33
N PHE A 187 10.91 -3.10 7.74
CA PHE A 187 12.22 -2.59 7.39
C PHE A 187 12.59 -1.40 8.27
N LEU A 188 13.80 -1.46 8.86
CA LEU A 188 14.37 -0.39 9.66
C LEU A 188 15.50 0.30 8.88
N SER A 189 15.20 1.45 8.30
CA SER A 189 16.13 2.22 7.47
C SER A 189 17.41 2.65 8.20
N ARG A 190 17.33 2.93 9.51
CA ARG A 190 18.48 3.36 10.33
C ARG A 190 19.61 2.32 10.34
N THR A 191 19.26 1.04 10.39
CA THR A 191 20.22 -0.08 10.47
C THR A 191 20.30 -0.87 9.17
N ASP A 192 19.53 -0.47 8.16
CA ASP A 192 19.34 -1.19 6.90
C ASP A 192 19.04 -2.67 7.13
N SER A 193 18.03 -2.95 7.95
CA SER A 193 17.69 -4.31 8.37
C SER A 193 16.21 -4.63 8.23
N PHE A 194 15.94 -5.88 7.87
CA PHE A 194 14.63 -6.48 7.87
C PHE A 194 14.43 -7.20 9.19
N ILE A 195 13.35 -6.88 9.89
CA ILE A 195 13.02 -7.45 11.19
C ILE A 195 11.75 -8.27 11.02
N THR A 196 11.77 -9.50 11.53
CA THR A 196 10.61 -10.39 11.55
C THR A 196 10.47 -11.12 12.86
N THR A 197 9.29 -11.68 13.10
CA THR A 197 9.02 -12.59 14.22
C THR A 197 8.91 -14.00 13.68
N ALA A 198 9.85 -14.86 14.03
CA ALA A 198 9.86 -16.25 13.58
C ALA A 198 8.92 -17.12 14.44
N SER A 199 8.53 -18.28 13.90
CA SER A 199 7.59 -19.20 14.57
C SER A 199 8.18 -19.85 15.84
N ASN A 200 9.46 -19.66 16.11
CA ASN A 200 10.17 -20.06 17.33
C ASN A 200 10.09 -18.99 18.44
N TYR A 201 9.23 -17.97 18.28
CA TYR A 201 9.06 -16.83 19.19
C TYR A 201 10.27 -15.89 19.31
N ASN A 202 11.20 -15.94 18.35
CA ASN A 202 12.32 -15.01 18.29
C ASN A 202 12.02 -13.82 17.37
N VAL A 203 12.49 -12.64 17.80
CA VAL A 203 12.63 -11.48 16.91
C VAL A 203 13.98 -11.59 16.22
N GLU A 204 13.95 -11.66 14.90
CA GLU A 204 15.13 -11.87 14.06
C GLU A 204 15.37 -10.65 13.18
N SER A 205 16.63 -10.21 13.10
CA SER A 205 17.04 -9.04 12.30
C SER A 205 18.07 -9.45 11.27
N TYR A 206 17.73 -9.22 10.00
CA TYR A 206 18.53 -9.57 8.83
C TYR A 206 19.02 -8.29 8.17
N ARG A 207 20.33 -8.10 8.08
CA ARG A 207 20.90 -6.95 7.38
C ARG A 207 20.65 -7.06 5.88
N GLY A 208 20.22 -5.98 5.25
CA GLY A 208 20.21 -5.85 3.79
C GLY A 208 21.63 -6.07 3.28
N ALA A 209 21.81 -7.03 2.37
CA ALA A 209 23.12 -7.23 1.76
C ALA A 209 23.39 -6.03 0.84
N THR A 210 24.19 -5.06 1.31
CA THR A 210 24.84 -4.08 0.44
C THR A 210 25.70 -4.84 -0.56
N ARG A 211 25.18 -5.03 -1.78
CA ARG A 211 26.04 -5.25 -2.94
C ARG A 211 26.62 -3.88 -3.30
N PHE A 212 27.87 -3.65 -2.92
CA PHE A 212 28.73 -2.79 -3.71
C PHE A 212 29.41 -3.65 -4.77
#